data_AF-A0A1V9ZDR1-F1
#
_entry.id   AF-A0A1V9ZDR1-F1
#
_cell.length_a   1.000
_cell.length_b   1.000
_cell.length_c   1.000
_cell.angle_alpha   90.00
_cell.angle_beta   90.00
_cell.angle_gamma   90.00
#
_symmetry.space_group_name_H-M   'P 1'
#
loop_
_entity.id
_entity.type
_entity.pdbx_description
1 polymer ?
#
loop_
_entity_poly.entity_id
_entity_poly.type
_entity_poly.pdbx_seq_one_letter_code
_entity_poly.pdbx_strand_id
1 'polypeptide(L)'
;MPSQPRVTLTDSPVLEAKNATLRTAIEAHVAWHGDAALVLARDRLTHQRDGLRAQLARAQDVRLVTASVVGCRKSVRDGRHCAEYHIEVVTETHGTLHVWHNGAKFSSLATLLKVQDPSLPSVPGTDVRRFTEAALRERIVLLNAFLTAIVDQTKDLRWGILVHEDLRVFHSSAKARSSTLSPAQQRRVNELLADMTAERDVHDEFKWLRARLGSYTDGDTNALLAAETSRLAQEVEELQSLVAATERVSLLSARVVEGRKGPATDEYKLEVQTATRGTLYVWHRYSTYCGLRTLLVSKAKANLPPLPAPRLFSLVTDSIIADRVSKLNAFFEATQTHDEVQWGIRIDDKTTVYKHRKRSCSGDRISFASTSASSDDEA
;
A
#
# COMPACT_ATOMS: atom_id res chain seq x y z
N MET A 1 -2.58 20.23 21.58
CA MET A 1 -3.99 20.66 21.70
C MET A 1 -4.75 19.97 20.58
N PRO A 2 -5.66 19.02 20.85
CA PRO A 2 -6.50 18.48 19.79
C PRO A 2 -7.31 19.64 19.18
N SER A 3 -7.21 19.80 17.87
CA SER A 3 -7.99 20.75 17.07
C SER A 3 -9.47 20.56 17.40
N GLN A 4 -10.19 21.66 17.68
CA GLN A 4 -11.64 21.59 17.86
C GLN A 4 -12.28 20.97 16.61
N PRO A 5 -13.23 20.03 16.77
CA PRO A 5 -13.89 19.41 15.63
C PRO A 5 -14.57 20.49 14.80
N ARG A 6 -14.17 20.61 13.53
CA ARG A 6 -14.73 21.58 12.59
C ARG A 6 -15.96 20.98 11.93
N VAL A 7 -17.10 21.62 12.12
CA VAL A 7 -18.29 21.32 11.32
C VAL A 7 -18.20 22.14 10.04
N THR A 8 -17.55 21.57 9.03
CA THR A 8 -17.51 22.14 7.68
C THR A 8 -18.68 21.57 6.88
N LEU A 9 -19.70 22.40 6.65
CA LEU A 9 -20.75 22.13 5.67
C LEU A 9 -20.17 22.36 4.26
N THR A 10 -19.19 21.56 3.82
CA THR A 10 -18.34 21.90 2.66
C THR A 10 -18.71 21.25 1.32
N ASP A 11 -19.80 20.49 1.22
CA ASP A 11 -20.28 20.08 -0.09
C ASP A 11 -21.50 20.91 -0.46
N SER A 12 -21.27 22.02 -1.18
CA SER A 12 -22.33 22.70 -1.91
C SER A 12 -22.67 21.83 -3.12
N PRO A 13 -23.83 21.15 -3.18
CA PRO A 13 -24.20 20.30 -4.32
C PRO A 13 -24.21 21.10 -5.63
N VAL A 14 -24.48 22.41 -5.51
CA VAL A 14 -24.42 23.37 -6.61
C VAL A 14 -22.99 23.51 -7.13
N LEU A 15 -21.99 23.59 -6.25
CA LEU A 15 -20.60 23.73 -6.65
C LEU A 15 -20.05 22.42 -7.22
N GLU A 16 -20.45 21.27 -6.68
CA GLU A 16 -20.11 19.97 -7.27
C GLU A 16 -20.67 19.81 -8.69
N ALA A 17 -21.92 20.20 -8.91
CA ALA A 17 -22.52 20.21 -10.25
C ALA A 17 -21.79 21.16 -11.22
N LYS A 18 -21.35 22.32 -10.72
CA LYS A 18 -20.51 23.25 -11.50
C LYS A 18 -19.14 22.64 -11.84
N ASN A 19 -18.48 21.99 -10.89
CA ASN A 19 -17.21 21.29 -11.14
C ASN A 19 -17.39 20.19 -12.18
N ALA A 20 -18.46 19.39 -12.09
CA ALA A 20 -18.78 18.38 -13.10
C ALA A 20 -18.94 19.01 -14.49
N THR A 21 -19.69 20.11 -14.60
CA THR A 21 -19.88 20.84 -15.86
C THR A 21 -18.56 21.36 -16.42
N LEU A 22 -17.68 21.92 -15.57
CA LEU A 22 -16.36 22.41 -16.00
C LEU A 22 -15.46 21.26 -16.49
N ARG A 23 -15.44 20.11 -15.82
CA ARG A 23 -14.68 18.94 -16.28
C ARG A 23 -15.15 18.50 -17.68
N THR A 24 -16.47 18.39 -17.88
CA THR A 24 -17.05 18.04 -19.19
C THR A 24 -16.69 19.08 -20.26
N ALA A 25 -16.73 20.37 -19.92
CA ALA A 25 -16.36 21.44 -20.85
C ALA A 25 -14.88 21.38 -21.26
N ILE A 26 -13.97 21.11 -20.31
CA ILE A 26 -12.54 20.93 -20.59
C ILE A 26 -12.33 19.75 -21.53
N GLU A 27 -12.89 18.58 -21.21
CA GLU A 27 -12.71 17.39 -22.05
C GLU A 27 -13.32 17.57 -23.44
N ALA A 28 -14.48 18.22 -23.56
CA ALA A 28 -15.07 18.54 -24.85
C ALA A 28 -14.19 19.48 -25.68
N HIS A 29 -13.59 20.50 -25.05
CA HIS A 29 -12.68 21.42 -25.72
C HIS A 29 -11.42 20.69 -26.21
N VAL A 30 -10.79 19.90 -25.33
CA VAL A 30 -9.62 19.09 -25.66
C VAL A 30 -9.91 18.12 -26.80
N ALA A 31 -11.06 17.43 -26.77
CA ALA A 31 -11.43 16.48 -27.82
C ALA A 31 -11.65 17.15 -29.18
N TRP A 32 -12.12 18.40 -29.21
CA TRP A 32 -12.42 19.11 -30.45
C TRP A 32 -11.21 19.84 -31.05
N HIS A 33 -10.35 20.39 -30.20
CA HIS A 33 -9.24 21.26 -30.61
C HIS A 33 -7.85 20.62 -30.47
N GLY A 34 -7.75 19.52 -29.73
CA GLY A 34 -6.51 18.80 -29.51
C GLY A 34 -6.17 17.82 -30.64
N ASP A 35 -4.88 17.60 -30.84
CA ASP A 35 -4.36 16.53 -31.67
C ASP A 35 -4.77 15.17 -31.07
N ALA A 36 -5.41 14.34 -31.89
CA ALA A 36 -5.95 13.05 -31.45
C ALA A 36 -4.88 12.11 -30.86
N ALA A 37 -3.64 12.15 -31.38
CA ALA A 37 -2.56 11.32 -30.86
C ALA A 37 -2.11 11.79 -29.47
N LEU A 38 -2.07 13.10 -29.22
CA LEU A 38 -1.75 13.66 -27.90
C LEU A 38 -2.83 13.34 -26.88
N VAL A 39 -4.11 13.45 -27.25
CA VAL A 39 -5.23 13.10 -26.36
C VAL A 39 -5.18 11.62 -25.98
N LEU A 40 -5.01 10.72 -26.96
CA LEU A 40 -4.87 9.28 -26.70
C LEU A 40 -3.65 8.96 -25.82
N ALA A 41 -2.52 9.64 -26.03
CA ALA A 41 -1.33 9.45 -25.21
C ALA A 41 -1.55 9.91 -23.76
N ARG A 42 -2.14 11.09 -23.55
CA ARG A 42 -2.54 11.60 -22.24
C ARG A 42 -3.47 10.63 -21.52
N ASP A 43 -4.49 10.12 -22.19
CA ASP A 43 -5.48 9.23 -21.59
C ASP A 43 -4.85 7.90 -21.19
N ARG A 44 -4.02 7.32 -22.05
CA ARG A 44 -3.26 6.10 -21.75
C ARG A 44 -2.34 6.28 -20.53
N LEU A 45 -1.60 7.38 -20.48
CA LEU A 45 -0.69 7.66 -19.37
C LEU A 45 -1.44 7.92 -18.06
N THR A 46 -2.59 8.59 -18.13
CA THR A 46 -3.49 8.80 -16.97
C THR A 46 -3.94 7.46 -16.39
N HIS A 47 -4.46 6.55 -17.23
CA HIS A 47 -4.86 5.22 -16.79
C HIS A 47 -3.68 4.42 -16.21
N GLN A 48 -2.51 4.51 -16.82
CA GLN A 48 -1.31 3.82 -16.34
C GLN A 48 -0.84 4.37 -14.99
N ARG A 49 -0.84 5.70 -14.81
CA ARG A 49 -0.54 6.36 -13.53
C ARG A 49 -1.48 5.87 -12.44
N ASP A 50 -2.78 5.85 -12.71
CA ASP A 50 -3.80 5.47 -11.72
C ASP A 50 -3.66 3.99 -11.34
N GLY A 51 -3.42 3.12 -12.32
CA GLY A 51 -3.13 1.70 -12.08
C GLY A 51 -1.89 1.47 -11.22
N LEU A 52 -0.81 2.21 -11.47
CA LEU A 52 0.44 2.12 -10.69
C LEU A 52 0.28 2.68 -9.27
N ARG A 53 -0.43 3.80 -9.11
CA ARG A 53 -0.78 4.37 -7.79
C ARG A 53 -1.58 3.36 -6.96
N ALA A 54 -2.60 2.75 -7.55
CA ALA A 54 -3.40 1.70 -6.94
C ALA A 54 -2.56 0.47 -6.55
N GLN A 55 -1.67 0.02 -7.42
CA GLN A 55 -0.75 -1.09 -7.14
C GLN A 55 0.17 -0.78 -5.97
N LEU A 56 0.76 0.42 -5.94
CA LEU A 56 1.64 0.87 -4.87
C LEU A 56 0.91 0.95 -3.53
N ALA A 57 -0.31 1.51 -3.52
CA ALA A 57 -1.17 1.60 -2.34
C ALA A 57 -1.52 0.21 -1.78
N ARG A 58 -1.94 -0.74 -2.62
CA ARG A 58 -2.25 -2.12 -2.20
C ARG A 58 -1.03 -2.88 -1.68
N ALA A 59 0.17 -2.52 -2.12
CA ALA A 59 1.41 -3.15 -1.69
C ALA A 59 1.85 -2.69 -0.28
N GLN A 60 1.35 -1.55 0.21
CA GLN A 60 1.73 -1.02 1.51
C GLN A 60 1.09 -1.80 2.66
N ASP A 61 1.87 -2.02 3.71
CA ASP A 61 1.40 -2.52 5.01
C ASP A 61 1.29 -1.32 5.97
N VAL A 62 0.19 -0.58 5.89
CA VAL A 62 0.00 0.64 6.68
C VAL A 62 -0.58 0.32 8.04
N ARG A 63 0.11 0.73 9.10
CA ARG A 63 -0.28 0.49 10.49
C ARG A 63 -0.87 1.73 11.13
N LEU A 64 -1.99 1.51 11.81
CA LEU A 64 -2.69 2.53 12.59
C LEU A 64 -1.91 2.84 13.86
N VAL A 65 -1.70 4.12 14.14
CA VAL A 65 -1.27 4.64 15.45
C VAL A 65 -2.49 5.15 16.21
N THR A 66 -3.26 6.05 15.59
CA THR A 66 -4.52 6.56 16.14
C THR A 66 -5.50 6.90 15.02
N ALA A 67 -6.79 6.94 15.35
CA ALA A 67 -7.83 7.47 14.46
C ALA A 67 -8.75 8.40 15.24
N SER A 68 -9.16 9.51 14.62
CA SER A 68 -10.10 10.45 15.20
C SER A 68 -10.99 11.10 14.16
N VAL A 69 -12.25 11.27 14.48
CA VAL A 69 -13.21 12.09 13.75
C VAL A 69 -12.93 13.57 14.06
N VAL A 70 -12.51 14.32 13.04
CA VAL A 70 -12.15 15.74 13.15
C VAL A 70 -13.18 16.68 12.52
N GLY A 71 -14.10 16.12 11.71
CA GLY A 71 -15.14 16.91 11.06
C GLY A 71 -16.32 16.06 10.61
N CYS A 72 -17.35 16.73 10.11
CA CYS A 72 -18.50 16.08 9.51
C CYS A 72 -19.14 16.95 8.43
N ARG A 73 -19.78 16.32 7.46
CA ARG A 73 -20.53 16.95 6.37
C ARG A 73 -21.84 16.21 6.13
N LYS A 74 -22.76 16.90 5.46
CA LYS A 74 -24.03 16.32 4.99
C LYS A 74 -23.85 15.88 3.54
N SER A 75 -24.14 14.62 3.25
CA SER A 75 -24.11 14.06 1.90
C SER A 75 -25.48 13.49 1.50
N VAL A 76 -25.67 13.25 0.21
CA VAL A 76 -26.83 12.53 -0.34
C VAL A 76 -26.34 11.21 -0.94
N ARG A 77 -26.89 10.08 -0.50
CA ARG A 77 -26.70 8.77 -1.13
C ARG A 77 -28.05 8.12 -1.35
N ASP A 78 -28.28 7.57 -2.54
CA ASP A 78 -29.52 6.88 -2.89
C ASP A 78 -30.78 7.72 -2.56
N GLY A 79 -30.69 9.03 -2.81
CA GLY A 79 -31.76 9.99 -2.49
C GLY A 79 -31.96 10.29 -0.99
N ARG A 80 -31.17 9.70 -0.10
CA ARG A 80 -31.25 9.91 1.36
C ARG A 80 -30.10 10.77 1.86
N HIS A 81 -30.44 11.72 2.73
CA HIS A 81 -29.43 12.49 3.44
C HIS A 81 -28.77 11.65 4.51
N CYS A 82 -27.44 11.61 4.51
CA CYS A 82 -26.64 10.96 5.54
C CYS A 82 -25.51 11.89 6.02
N ALA A 83 -25.02 11.62 7.23
CA ALA A 83 -23.87 12.33 7.78
C ALA A 83 -22.61 11.53 7.45
N GLU A 84 -21.64 12.21 6.87
CA GLU A 84 -20.28 11.70 6.68
C GLU A 84 -19.34 12.37 7.66
N TYR A 85 -18.42 11.59 8.19
CA TYR A 85 -17.47 11.96 9.22
C TYR A 85 -16.07 11.90 8.63
N HIS A 86 -15.33 12.99 8.77
CA HIS A 86 -13.94 13.10 8.37
C HIS A 86 -13.08 12.48 9.45
N ILE A 87 -12.38 11.41 9.08
CA ILE A 87 -11.49 10.67 9.95
C ILE A 87 -10.06 11.03 9.56
N GLU A 88 -9.31 11.51 10.53
CA GLU A 88 -7.85 11.56 10.48
C GLU A 88 -7.30 10.24 11.02
N VAL A 89 -6.44 9.61 10.21
CA VAL A 89 -5.82 8.32 10.49
C VAL A 89 -4.32 8.56 10.58
N VAL A 90 -3.78 8.55 11.78
CA VAL A 90 -2.33 8.68 12.00
C VAL A 90 -1.71 7.30 11.87
N THR A 91 -0.67 7.20 11.04
CA THR A 91 -0.01 5.94 10.72
C THR A 91 1.44 5.92 11.21
N GLU A 92 2.00 4.72 11.38
CA GLU A 92 3.37 4.57 11.88
C GLU A 92 4.42 5.10 10.89
N THR A 93 4.17 4.94 9.58
CA THR A 93 5.20 5.13 8.55
C THR A 93 4.79 6.07 7.42
N HIS A 94 3.51 6.39 7.27
CA HIS A 94 2.97 7.16 6.14
C HIS A 94 2.37 8.51 6.54
N GLY A 95 2.54 8.94 7.80
CA GLY A 95 2.00 10.20 8.30
C GLY A 95 0.49 10.13 8.57
N THR A 96 -0.20 11.25 8.38
CA THR A 96 -1.65 11.35 8.54
C THR A 96 -2.35 11.18 7.21
N LEU A 97 -3.34 10.28 7.18
CA LEU A 97 -4.21 10.05 6.03
C LEU A 97 -5.64 10.49 6.38
N HIS A 98 -6.44 10.85 5.38
CA HIS A 98 -7.81 11.32 5.60
C HIS A 98 -8.83 10.46 4.86
N VAL A 99 -10.00 10.25 5.48
CA VAL A 99 -11.11 9.53 4.83
C VAL A 99 -12.46 10.01 5.34
N TRP A 100 -13.47 9.95 4.47
CA TRP A 100 -14.86 10.19 4.82
C TRP A 100 -15.64 8.89 4.96
N HIS A 101 -16.28 8.68 6.11
CA HIS A 101 -17.14 7.51 6.36
C HIS A 101 -18.48 7.92 6.95
N ASN A 102 -19.53 7.19 6.59
CA ASN A 102 -20.85 7.37 7.18
C ASN A 102 -20.96 6.67 8.55
N GLY A 103 -22.01 7.02 9.30
CA GLY A 103 -22.29 6.40 10.60
C GLY A 103 -22.44 4.88 10.54
N ALA A 104 -23.05 4.36 9.46
CA ALA A 104 -23.26 2.93 9.27
C ALA A 104 -21.96 2.12 9.28
N LYS A 105 -20.88 2.61 8.67
CA LYS A 105 -19.56 1.93 8.70
C LYS A 105 -19.04 1.76 10.13
N PHE A 106 -19.18 2.77 10.98
CA PHE A 106 -18.79 2.67 12.39
C PHE A 106 -19.67 1.68 13.15
N SER A 107 -20.99 1.69 12.90
CA SER A 107 -21.91 0.75 13.53
C SER A 107 -21.60 -0.70 13.14
N SER A 108 -21.34 -0.97 11.85
CA SER A 108 -20.93 -2.30 11.38
C SER A 108 -19.61 -2.75 12.01
N LEU A 109 -18.61 -1.87 12.08
CA LEU A 109 -17.35 -2.17 12.76
C LEU A 109 -17.57 -2.48 14.25
N ALA A 110 -18.37 -1.67 14.94
CA ALA A 110 -18.71 -1.88 16.34
C ALA A 110 -19.42 -3.22 16.56
N THR A 111 -20.37 -3.60 15.69
CA THR A 111 -21.04 -4.92 15.76
C THR A 111 -20.05 -6.07 15.61
N LEU A 112 -19.12 -5.97 14.64
CA LEU A 112 -18.10 -7.00 14.43
C LEU A 112 -17.15 -7.14 15.62
N LEU A 113 -16.70 -6.01 16.19
CA LEU A 113 -15.76 -6.01 17.30
C LEU A 113 -16.41 -6.40 18.63
N LYS A 114 -17.69 -6.09 18.85
CA LYS A 114 -18.42 -6.48 20.06
C LYS A 114 -18.57 -7.99 20.24
N VAL A 115 -18.50 -8.76 19.16
CA VAL A 115 -18.43 -10.23 19.24
C VAL A 115 -17.14 -10.69 19.93
N GLN A 116 -16.05 -9.94 19.74
CA GLN A 116 -14.73 -10.24 20.31
C GLN A 116 -14.54 -9.60 21.68
N ASP A 117 -15.04 -8.37 21.86
CA ASP A 117 -14.99 -7.64 23.12
C ASP A 117 -16.33 -6.93 23.43
N PRO A 118 -17.17 -7.53 24.28
CA PRO A 118 -18.46 -6.94 24.68
C PRO A 118 -18.34 -5.64 25.49
N SER A 119 -17.16 -5.31 26.03
CA SER A 119 -16.96 -4.10 26.84
C SER A 119 -16.84 -2.82 26.01
N LEU A 120 -16.71 -2.96 24.69
CA LEU A 120 -16.57 -1.83 23.78
C LEU A 120 -17.80 -0.89 23.80
N PRO A 121 -17.58 0.44 23.76
CA PRO A 121 -18.66 1.41 23.74
C PRO A 121 -19.57 1.24 22.52
N SER A 122 -20.86 1.49 22.72
CA SER A 122 -21.85 1.39 21.65
C SER A 122 -21.74 2.56 20.68
N VAL A 123 -21.67 2.26 19.39
CA VAL A 123 -21.90 3.25 18.33
C VAL A 123 -23.39 3.25 17.98
N PRO A 124 -24.06 4.42 17.89
CA PRO A 124 -25.46 4.42 17.52
C PRO A 124 -25.65 3.85 16.11
N GLY A 125 -26.62 2.96 15.92
CA GLY A 125 -26.89 2.30 14.64
C GLY A 125 -27.70 3.14 13.65
N THR A 126 -28.33 4.22 14.11
CA THR A 126 -29.20 5.07 13.29
C THR A 126 -28.47 6.30 12.78
N ASP A 127 -28.79 6.70 11.55
CA ASP A 127 -28.35 7.96 10.99
C ASP A 127 -28.89 9.15 11.77
N VAL A 128 -28.16 10.27 11.70
CA VAL A 128 -28.54 11.53 12.33
C VAL A 128 -29.81 12.05 11.64
N ARG A 129 -30.97 11.83 12.26
CA ARG A 129 -32.29 12.22 11.71
C ARG A 129 -32.44 13.72 11.54
N ARG A 130 -31.82 14.51 12.42
CA ARG A 130 -31.81 15.98 12.37
C ARG A 130 -30.37 16.43 12.31
N PHE A 131 -29.95 16.97 11.17
CA PHE A 131 -28.62 17.53 10.93
C PHE A 131 -28.42 18.87 11.64
N THR A 132 -28.73 18.93 12.94
CA THR A 132 -28.39 20.09 13.77
C THR A 132 -26.94 19.99 14.17
N GLU A 133 -26.29 21.14 14.33
CA GLU A 133 -24.89 21.20 14.77
C GLU A 133 -24.68 20.46 16.11
N ALA A 134 -25.61 20.61 17.05
CA ALA A 134 -25.56 19.92 18.33
C ALA A 134 -25.59 18.38 18.18
N ALA A 135 -26.49 17.85 17.34
CA ALA A 135 -26.60 16.41 17.12
C ALA A 135 -25.37 15.83 16.42
N LEU A 136 -24.79 16.59 15.48
CA LEU A 136 -23.55 16.21 14.80
C LEU A 136 -22.34 16.23 15.75
N ARG A 137 -22.22 17.25 16.60
CA ARG A 137 -21.18 17.33 17.63
C ARG A 137 -21.27 16.18 18.63
N GLU A 138 -22.46 15.88 19.13
CA GLU A 138 -22.70 14.73 20.02
C GLU A 138 -22.26 13.42 19.33
N ARG A 139 -22.61 13.24 18.05
CA ARG A 139 -22.23 12.05 17.31
C ARG A 139 -20.71 11.94 17.11
N ILE A 140 -20.01 13.04 16.83
CA ILE A 140 -18.54 13.07 16.75
C ILE A 140 -17.91 12.61 18.07
N VAL A 141 -18.42 13.08 19.22
CA VAL A 141 -17.91 12.68 20.55
C VAL A 141 -18.06 11.18 20.76
N LEU A 142 -19.22 10.60 20.43
CA LEU A 142 -19.46 9.17 20.55
C LEU A 142 -18.54 8.34 19.63
N LEU A 143 -18.34 8.80 18.39
CA LEU A 143 -17.45 8.12 17.44
C LEU A 143 -15.99 8.18 17.90
N ASN A 144 -15.53 9.32 18.41
CA ASN A 144 -14.18 9.46 18.96
C ASN A 144 -13.96 8.60 20.21
N ALA A 145 -14.95 8.52 21.11
CA ALA A 145 -14.88 7.63 22.26
C ALA A 145 -14.76 6.15 21.82
N PHE A 146 -15.50 5.75 20.78
CA PHE A 146 -15.40 4.41 20.21
C PHE A 146 -14.03 4.15 19.57
N LEU A 147 -13.54 5.05 18.70
CA LEU A 147 -12.22 4.92 18.07
C LEU A 147 -11.09 4.82 19.11
N THR A 148 -11.16 5.65 20.16
CA THR A 148 -10.17 5.62 21.25
C THR A 148 -10.19 4.27 21.97
N ALA A 149 -11.38 3.71 22.27
CA ALA A 149 -11.48 2.42 22.93
C ALA A 149 -10.90 1.26 22.11
N ILE A 150 -11.18 1.21 20.79
CA ILE A 150 -10.68 0.14 19.92
C ILE A 150 -9.20 0.26 19.54
N VAL A 151 -8.57 1.40 19.80
CA VAL A 151 -7.12 1.63 19.63
C VAL A 151 -6.38 1.36 20.95
N ASP A 152 -6.83 1.95 22.07
CA ASP A 152 -6.06 1.94 23.32
C ASP A 152 -6.35 0.73 24.21
N GLN A 153 -7.61 0.29 24.28
CA GLN A 153 -8.05 -0.68 25.30
C GLN A 153 -7.87 -2.14 24.85
N THR A 154 -7.55 -2.35 23.57
CA THR A 154 -7.69 -3.66 22.92
C THR A 154 -6.51 -3.99 22.01
N LYS A 155 -5.35 -4.25 22.62
CA LYS A 155 -4.10 -4.58 21.91
C LYS A 155 -4.20 -5.81 21.01
N ASP A 156 -5.15 -6.70 21.28
CA ASP A 156 -5.34 -7.95 20.54
C ASP A 156 -6.40 -7.85 19.43
N LEU A 157 -7.19 -6.77 19.39
CA LEU A 157 -8.19 -6.60 18.34
C LEU A 157 -7.51 -6.27 17.01
N ARG A 158 -7.84 -7.07 15.99
CA ARG A 158 -7.38 -6.88 14.61
C ARG A 158 -8.52 -6.35 13.77
N TRP A 159 -8.34 -5.13 13.26
CA TRP A 159 -9.31 -4.47 12.41
C TRP A 159 -8.62 -3.51 11.45
N GLY A 160 -9.37 -2.91 10.51
CA GLY A 160 -8.81 -1.92 9.60
C GLY A 160 -9.81 -0.94 9.06
N ILE A 161 -9.29 0.19 8.56
CA ILE A 161 -10.01 1.28 7.92
C ILE A 161 -9.65 1.27 6.44
N LEU A 162 -10.66 1.31 5.58
CA LEU A 162 -10.47 1.54 4.14
C LEU A 162 -10.40 3.04 3.90
N VAL A 163 -9.19 3.59 3.71
CA VAL A 163 -8.97 5.03 3.61
C VAL A 163 -9.09 5.52 2.15
N HIS A 164 -8.72 4.65 1.21
CA HIS A 164 -8.97 4.80 -0.24
C HIS A 164 -9.42 3.43 -0.77
N GLU A 165 -10.02 3.35 -1.96
CA GLU A 165 -10.47 2.07 -2.57
C GLU A 165 -9.36 0.99 -2.56
N ASP A 166 -8.13 1.44 -2.75
CA ASP A 166 -6.91 0.62 -2.81
C ASP A 166 -6.03 0.66 -1.54
N LEU A 167 -6.38 1.46 -0.54
CA LEU A 167 -5.55 1.69 0.64
C LEU A 167 -6.27 1.30 1.93
N ARG A 168 -5.68 0.38 2.67
CA ARG A 168 -6.18 -0.09 3.96
C ARG A 168 -5.15 0.18 5.05
N VAL A 169 -5.64 0.67 6.18
CA VAL A 169 -4.84 0.89 7.38
C VAL A 169 -5.30 -0.10 8.45
N PHE A 170 -4.35 -0.81 9.04
CA PHE A 170 -4.65 -1.89 9.98
C PHE A 170 -4.23 -1.54 11.40
N HIS A 171 -5.12 -1.82 12.35
CA HIS A 171 -4.78 -1.95 13.74
C HIS A 171 -4.42 -3.41 14.04
N SER A 172 -3.19 -3.65 14.49
CA SER A 172 -2.71 -4.99 14.82
C SER A 172 -1.40 -4.91 15.60
N SER A 173 -1.24 -5.76 16.61
CA SER A 173 -0.01 -5.89 17.42
C SER A 173 1.19 -6.48 16.67
N ALA A 174 1.01 -6.93 15.42
CA ALA A 174 2.10 -7.46 14.62
C ALA A 174 2.96 -6.31 14.09
N LYS A 175 4.27 -6.38 14.33
CA LYS A 175 5.23 -5.38 13.86
C LYS A 175 5.09 -5.16 12.35
N ALA A 176 5.03 -3.88 11.95
CA ALA A 176 5.05 -3.50 10.54
C ALA A 176 6.19 -4.19 9.80
N ARG A 177 5.91 -4.65 8.58
CA ARG A 177 6.94 -5.27 7.75
C ARG A 177 8.00 -4.22 7.40
N SER A 178 9.28 -4.59 7.52
CA SER A 178 10.39 -3.72 7.10
C SER A 178 10.23 -3.35 5.63
N SER A 179 10.16 -2.05 5.35
CA SER A 179 10.22 -1.52 3.99
C SER A 179 11.60 -1.80 3.39
N THR A 180 11.64 -2.16 2.11
CA THR A 180 12.87 -2.29 1.32
C THR A 180 13.22 -0.98 0.61
N LEU A 181 12.36 0.04 0.72
CA LEU A 181 12.55 1.33 0.06
C LEU A 181 13.64 2.15 0.73
N SER A 182 14.39 2.92 -0.07
CA SER A 182 15.26 3.95 0.46
C SER A 182 14.46 5.07 1.15
N PRO A 183 15.06 5.87 2.05
CA PRO A 183 14.35 6.96 2.73
C PRO A 183 13.74 8.00 1.77
N ALA A 184 14.35 8.24 0.61
CA ALA A 184 13.80 9.14 -0.41
C ALA A 184 12.57 8.54 -1.09
N GLN A 185 12.65 7.27 -1.50
CA GLN A 185 11.51 6.55 -2.07
C GLN A 185 10.36 6.44 -1.07
N GLN A 186 10.66 6.15 0.21
CA GLN A 186 9.63 6.08 1.25
C GLN A 186 8.91 7.42 1.43
N ARG A 187 9.63 8.55 1.46
CA ARG A 187 9.01 9.88 1.50
C ARG A 187 8.09 10.10 0.30
N ARG A 188 8.55 9.73 -0.89
CA ARG A 188 7.74 9.87 -2.11
C ARG A 188 6.47 9.03 -2.08
N VAL A 189 6.55 7.79 -1.61
CA VAL A 189 5.36 6.93 -1.40
C VAL A 189 4.41 7.57 -0.38
N ASN A 190 4.93 8.14 0.71
CA ASN A 190 4.11 8.80 1.72
C ASN A 190 3.37 10.02 1.16
N GLU A 191 4.07 10.87 0.40
CA GLU A 191 3.47 12.02 -0.30
C GLU A 191 2.34 11.58 -1.25
N LEU A 192 2.56 10.50 -1.99
CA LEU A 192 1.57 9.95 -2.91
C LEU A 192 0.33 9.42 -2.19
N LEU A 193 0.51 8.69 -1.09
CA LEU A 193 -0.64 8.21 -0.30
C LEU A 193 -1.38 9.36 0.38
N ALA A 194 -0.67 10.38 0.82
CA ALA A 194 -1.28 11.60 1.34
C ALA A 194 -2.10 12.31 0.26
N ASP A 195 -1.57 12.45 -0.97
CA ASP A 195 -2.28 13.01 -2.13
C ASP A 195 -3.54 12.20 -2.47
N MET A 196 -3.45 10.87 -2.50
CA MET A 196 -4.59 9.98 -2.75
C MET A 196 -5.69 10.07 -1.70
N THR A 197 -5.36 10.49 -0.48
CA THR A 197 -6.30 10.58 0.64
C THR A 197 -6.60 12.01 1.04
N ALA A 198 -6.03 13.00 0.35
CA ALA A 198 -6.18 14.40 0.69
C ALA A 198 -7.66 14.81 0.64
N GLU A 199 -8.04 15.71 1.55
CA GLU A 199 -9.37 16.29 1.51
C GLU A 199 -9.54 17.10 0.21
N ARG A 200 -10.57 16.74 -0.57
CA ARG A 200 -10.93 17.50 -1.77
C ARG A 200 -11.65 18.78 -1.36
N ASP A 201 -11.02 19.93 -1.52
CA ASP A 201 -11.70 21.22 -1.43
C ASP A 201 -12.42 21.53 -2.76
N VAL A 202 -13.75 21.47 -2.73
CA VAL A 202 -14.61 21.71 -3.90
C VAL A 202 -14.47 23.14 -4.45
N HIS A 203 -14.12 24.12 -3.60
CA HIS A 203 -13.94 25.52 -4.01
C HIS A 203 -12.61 25.74 -4.71
N ASP A 204 -11.53 25.18 -4.17
CA ASP A 204 -10.22 25.28 -4.82
C ASP A 204 -10.20 24.48 -6.12
N GLU A 205 -10.90 23.34 -6.16
CA GLU A 205 -11.13 22.61 -7.41
C GLU A 205 -11.91 23.46 -8.43
N PHE A 206 -12.97 24.17 -8.02
CA PHE A 206 -13.72 25.04 -8.93
C PHE A 206 -12.82 26.13 -9.54
N LYS A 207 -12.02 26.80 -8.70
CA LYS A 207 -11.08 27.82 -9.17
C LYS A 207 -10.06 27.23 -10.14
N TRP A 208 -9.51 26.07 -9.82
CA TRP A 208 -8.53 25.38 -10.66
C TRP A 208 -9.11 24.94 -12.00
N LEU A 209 -10.28 24.29 -12.01
CA LEU A 209 -10.97 23.86 -13.23
C LEU A 209 -11.30 25.05 -14.14
N ARG A 210 -11.78 26.16 -13.55
CA ARG A 210 -12.09 27.37 -14.31
C ARG A 210 -10.84 27.97 -14.94
N ALA A 211 -9.74 28.08 -14.19
CA ALA A 211 -8.47 28.56 -14.72
C ALA A 211 -7.95 27.63 -15.83
N ARG A 212 -8.05 26.31 -15.64
CA ARG A 212 -7.62 25.32 -16.62
C ARG A 212 -8.41 25.40 -17.93
N LEU A 213 -9.73 25.54 -17.85
CA LEU A 213 -10.55 25.77 -19.05
C LEU A 213 -10.14 27.05 -19.77
N GLY A 214 -9.89 28.15 -19.03
CA GLY A 214 -9.38 29.39 -19.59
C GLY A 214 -8.05 29.22 -20.33
N SER A 215 -7.10 28.48 -19.75
CA SER A 215 -5.83 28.19 -20.43
C SER A 215 -6.01 27.46 -21.76
N TYR A 216 -6.97 26.53 -21.84
CA TYR A 216 -7.27 25.82 -23.08
C TYR A 216 -7.98 26.70 -24.11
N THR A 217 -8.91 27.55 -23.68
CA THR A 217 -9.63 28.45 -24.61
C THR A 217 -8.75 29.57 -25.15
N ASP A 218 -7.81 30.06 -24.34
CA ASP A 218 -7.03 31.26 -24.65
C ASP A 218 -5.62 30.91 -25.20
N GLY A 219 -5.17 29.67 -25.02
CA GLY A 219 -3.83 29.20 -25.37
C GLY A 219 -3.79 28.21 -26.54
N ASP A 220 -2.59 27.71 -26.83
CA ASP A 220 -2.41 26.59 -27.77
C ASP A 220 -2.71 25.27 -27.06
N THR A 221 -3.89 24.70 -27.33
CA THR A 221 -4.35 23.42 -26.81
C THR A 221 -3.33 22.30 -27.02
N ASN A 222 -2.65 22.25 -28.16
CA ASN A 222 -1.68 21.18 -28.45
C ASN A 222 -0.40 21.36 -27.64
N ALA A 223 0.09 22.60 -27.49
CA ALA A 223 1.23 22.86 -26.63
C ALA A 223 0.96 22.49 -25.17
N LEU A 224 -0.24 22.81 -24.66
CA LEU A 224 -0.68 22.44 -23.32
C LEU A 224 -0.80 20.92 -23.16
N LEU A 225 -1.44 20.22 -24.11
CA LEU A 225 -1.55 18.76 -24.09
C LEU A 225 -0.18 18.09 -24.16
N ALA A 226 0.74 18.57 -25.00
CA ALA A 226 2.10 18.05 -25.08
C ALA A 226 2.87 18.19 -23.76
N ALA A 227 2.74 19.34 -23.08
CA ALA A 227 3.34 19.57 -21.78
C ALA A 227 2.74 18.65 -20.69
N GLU A 228 1.40 18.52 -20.66
CA GLU A 228 0.71 17.61 -19.74
C GLU A 228 1.13 16.15 -19.98
N THR A 229 1.20 15.72 -21.24
CA THR A 229 1.60 14.37 -21.63
C THR A 229 3.03 14.06 -21.21
N SER A 230 3.95 15.02 -21.41
CA SER A 230 5.35 14.90 -20.97
C SER A 230 5.48 14.77 -19.46
N ARG A 231 4.69 15.56 -18.71
CA ARG A 231 4.65 15.47 -17.24
C ARG A 231 4.12 14.12 -16.77
N LEU A 232 3.04 13.63 -17.38
CA LEU A 232 2.46 12.32 -17.07
C LEU A 232 3.44 11.19 -17.39
N ALA A 233 4.19 11.27 -18.48
CA ALA A 233 5.19 10.27 -18.83
C ALA A 233 6.30 10.17 -17.78
N GLN A 234 6.81 11.30 -17.31
CA GLN A 234 7.80 11.35 -16.22
C GLN A 234 7.25 10.78 -14.91
N GLU A 235 6.01 11.13 -14.56
CA GLU A 235 5.35 10.60 -13.36
C GLU A 235 5.15 9.08 -13.46
N VAL A 236 4.71 8.57 -14.62
CA VAL A 236 4.55 7.13 -14.85
C VAL A 236 5.87 6.39 -14.71
N GLU A 237 6.97 6.91 -15.26
CA GLU A 237 8.30 6.31 -15.13
C GLU A 237 8.77 6.26 -13.66
N GLU A 238 8.56 7.36 -12.92
CA GLU A 238 8.83 7.42 -11.48
C GLU A 238 8.01 6.35 -10.72
N LEU A 239 6.71 6.26 -11.00
CA LEU A 239 5.81 5.30 -10.36
C LEU A 239 6.19 3.85 -10.69
N GLN A 240 6.58 3.56 -11.92
CA GLN A 240 7.08 2.24 -12.31
C GLN A 240 8.32 1.86 -11.51
N SER A 241 9.24 2.80 -11.31
CA SER A 241 10.44 2.59 -10.48
C SER A 241 10.07 2.30 -9.02
N LEU A 242 9.12 3.04 -8.46
CA LEU A 242 8.64 2.82 -7.09
C LEU A 242 7.92 1.48 -6.94
N VAL A 243 7.01 1.15 -7.86
CA VAL A 243 6.31 -0.14 -7.88
C VAL A 243 7.32 -1.28 -7.96
N ALA A 244 8.27 -1.22 -8.89
CA ALA A 244 9.32 -2.22 -8.99
C ALA A 244 10.13 -2.35 -7.68
N ALA A 245 10.43 -1.24 -7.00
CA ALA A 245 11.15 -1.27 -5.72
C ALA A 245 10.32 -1.88 -4.56
N THR A 246 8.98 -1.76 -4.62
CA THR A 246 8.07 -2.38 -3.65
C THR A 246 7.67 -3.80 -4.00
N GLU A 247 7.82 -4.19 -5.26
CA GLU A 247 7.47 -5.52 -5.73
C GLU A 247 8.39 -6.57 -5.10
N ARG A 248 7.78 -7.50 -4.37
CA ARG A 248 8.52 -8.61 -3.77
C ARG A 248 8.94 -9.56 -4.87
N VAL A 249 10.24 -9.67 -5.07
CA VAL A 249 10.80 -10.68 -5.96
C VAL A 249 10.71 -12.04 -5.27
N SER A 250 9.81 -12.90 -5.75
CA SER A 250 9.61 -14.23 -5.18
C SER A 250 10.56 -15.24 -5.81
N LEU A 251 11.16 -16.07 -4.97
CA LEU A 251 12.04 -17.17 -5.36
C LEU A 251 11.24 -18.31 -6.00
N LEU A 252 11.64 -18.73 -7.20
CA LEU A 252 11.22 -20.01 -7.79
C LEU A 252 12.24 -21.10 -7.48
N SER A 253 13.52 -20.84 -7.75
CA SER A 253 14.60 -21.77 -7.44
C SER A 253 15.91 -21.05 -7.17
N ALA A 254 16.81 -21.69 -6.43
CA ALA A 254 18.17 -21.19 -6.19
C ALA A 254 19.19 -22.32 -6.31
N ARG A 255 20.32 -22.07 -6.96
CA ARG A 255 21.47 -22.99 -6.98
C ARG A 255 22.78 -22.26 -7.15
N VAL A 256 23.83 -22.81 -6.59
CA VAL A 256 25.21 -22.35 -6.80
C VAL A 256 25.73 -22.98 -8.08
N VAL A 257 26.09 -22.12 -9.03
CA VAL A 257 26.58 -22.52 -10.37
C VAL A 257 28.10 -22.45 -10.48
N GLU A 258 28.74 -21.65 -9.63
CA GLU A 258 30.18 -21.41 -9.71
C GLU A 258 30.71 -21.09 -8.30
N GLY A 259 31.96 -21.47 -8.04
CA GLY A 259 32.70 -21.07 -6.85
C GLY A 259 34.09 -20.61 -7.26
N ARG A 260 34.57 -19.52 -6.66
CA ARG A 260 35.89 -18.96 -6.95
C ARG A 260 36.62 -18.60 -5.68
N LYS A 261 37.95 -18.67 -5.75
CA LYS A 261 38.83 -18.11 -4.74
C LYS A 261 39.08 -16.64 -5.09
N GLY A 262 38.44 -15.72 -4.38
CA GLY A 262 38.76 -14.29 -4.48
C GLY A 262 40.08 -13.98 -3.77
N PRO A 263 40.66 -12.77 -3.92
CA PRO A 263 41.95 -12.42 -3.32
C PRO A 263 41.99 -12.49 -1.79
N ALA A 264 40.85 -12.25 -1.14
CA ALA A 264 40.72 -12.22 0.33
C ALA A 264 39.69 -13.23 0.87
N THR A 265 38.72 -13.66 0.05
CA THR A 265 37.64 -14.57 0.47
C THR A 265 37.18 -15.44 -0.69
N ASP A 266 36.72 -16.64 -0.38
CA ASP A 266 36.00 -17.51 -1.30
C ASP A 266 34.56 -17.02 -1.53
N GLU A 267 34.15 -17.00 -2.79
CA GLU A 267 32.84 -16.50 -3.23
C GLU A 267 32.16 -17.54 -4.11
N TYR A 268 30.84 -17.58 -4.04
CA TYR A 268 30.01 -18.54 -4.75
C TYR A 268 28.93 -17.78 -5.52
N LYS A 269 28.81 -18.08 -6.80
CA LYS A 269 27.82 -17.50 -7.70
C LYS A 269 26.51 -18.24 -7.51
N LEU A 270 25.55 -17.56 -6.92
CA LEU A 270 24.18 -18.03 -6.80
C LEU A 270 23.40 -17.61 -8.06
N GLU A 271 22.83 -18.59 -8.73
CA GLU A 271 21.78 -18.42 -9.72
C GLU A 271 20.43 -18.48 -9.00
N VAL A 272 19.61 -17.46 -9.22
CA VAL A 272 18.31 -17.30 -8.57
C VAL A 272 17.25 -17.12 -9.65
N GLN A 273 16.39 -18.11 -9.82
CA GLN A 273 15.22 -17.98 -10.69
C GLN A 273 14.09 -17.31 -9.92
N THR A 274 13.54 -16.25 -10.49
CA THR A 274 12.49 -15.45 -9.87
C THR A 274 11.21 -15.50 -10.68
N ALA A 275 10.07 -15.28 -10.01
CA ALA A 275 8.77 -15.31 -10.68
C ALA A 275 8.57 -14.15 -11.67
N THR A 276 9.16 -12.99 -11.40
CA THR A 276 8.84 -11.74 -12.12
C THR A 276 10.02 -11.07 -12.80
N ARG A 277 11.27 -11.39 -12.42
CA ARG A 277 12.49 -10.74 -12.96
C ARG A 277 13.43 -11.69 -13.70
N GLY A 278 12.94 -12.88 -14.06
CA GLY A 278 13.76 -13.91 -14.70
C GLY A 278 14.88 -14.44 -13.79
N THR A 279 16.01 -14.80 -14.38
CA THR A 279 17.17 -15.36 -13.66
C THR A 279 18.15 -14.27 -13.26
N LEU A 280 18.42 -14.16 -11.96
CA LEU A 280 19.39 -13.24 -11.37
C LEU A 280 20.65 -13.98 -10.93
N TYR A 281 21.80 -13.29 -10.96
CA TYR A 281 23.08 -13.82 -10.50
C TYR A 281 23.69 -12.92 -9.44
N VAL A 282 24.20 -13.52 -8.36
CA VAL A 282 24.89 -12.79 -7.30
C VAL A 282 26.05 -13.61 -6.75
N TRP A 283 27.15 -12.94 -6.41
CA TRP A 283 28.27 -13.54 -5.70
C TRP A 283 28.14 -13.28 -4.21
N HIS A 284 28.14 -14.34 -3.40
CA HIS A 284 28.19 -14.23 -1.94
C HIS A 284 29.36 -15.02 -1.36
N ARG A 285 29.84 -14.54 -0.21
CA ARG A 285 30.83 -15.26 0.59
C ARG A 285 30.21 -16.51 1.20
N TYR A 286 31.04 -17.54 1.40
CA TYR A 286 30.60 -18.79 2.04
C TYR A 286 29.88 -18.59 3.38
N SER A 287 30.38 -17.64 4.18
CA SER A 287 29.84 -17.29 5.50
C SER A 287 28.39 -16.80 5.44
N THR A 288 27.96 -16.15 4.35
CA THR A 288 26.57 -15.73 4.15
C THR A 288 25.63 -16.93 4.20
N TYR A 289 25.98 -18.03 3.53
CA TYR A 289 25.17 -19.25 3.50
C TYR A 289 25.21 -20.00 4.83
N CYS A 290 26.36 -20.04 5.52
CA CYS A 290 26.44 -20.57 6.87
C CYS A 290 25.52 -19.80 7.84
N GLY A 291 25.53 -18.47 7.77
CA GLY A 291 24.64 -17.61 8.55
C GLY A 291 23.17 -17.86 8.25
N LEU A 292 22.81 -17.97 6.96
CA LEU A 292 21.46 -18.31 6.53
C LEU A 292 21.00 -19.67 7.10
N ARG A 293 21.84 -20.71 7.01
CA ARG A 293 21.52 -22.03 7.60
C ARG A 293 21.28 -21.93 9.10
N THR A 294 22.16 -21.27 9.84
CA THR A 294 22.02 -21.10 11.30
C THR A 294 20.70 -20.40 11.66
N LEU A 295 20.33 -19.36 10.90
CA LEU A 295 19.04 -18.68 11.05
C LEU A 295 17.86 -19.60 10.78
N LEU A 296 17.92 -20.43 9.74
CA LEU A 296 16.82 -21.33 9.37
C LEU A 296 16.65 -22.48 10.36
N VAL A 297 17.74 -23.10 10.82
CA VAL A 297 17.70 -24.17 11.82
C VAL A 297 17.16 -23.65 13.14
N SER A 298 17.60 -22.47 13.58
CA SER A 298 17.16 -21.88 14.85
C SER A 298 15.71 -21.39 14.83
N LYS A 299 15.26 -20.73 13.74
CA LYS A 299 13.92 -20.11 13.68
C LYS A 299 12.82 -21.01 13.12
N ALA A 300 13.14 -21.90 12.17
CA ALA A 300 12.15 -22.73 11.50
C ALA A 300 12.15 -24.18 11.98
N LYS A 301 13.07 -24.57 12.88
CA LYS A 301 13.32 -25.96 13.32
C LYS A 301 13.43 -26.94 12.13
N ALA A 302 13.86 -26.44 10.98
CA ALA A 302 13.93 -27.21 9.75
C ALA A 302 15.12 -28.17 9.82
N ASN A 303 14.89 -29.43 9.48
CA ASN A 303 15.94 -30.44 9.39
C ASN A 303 16.71 -30.25 8.07
N LEU A 304 17.63 -29.29 8.05
CA LEU A 304 18.38 -28.90 6.85
C LEU A 304 19.77 -29.57 6.82
N PRO A 305 20.27 -29.93 5.62
CA PRO A 305 21.61 -30.50 5.44
C PRO A 305 22.70 -29.67 6.13
N PRO A 306 23.72 -30.31 6.73
CA PRO A 306 24.83 -29.60 7.33
C PRO A 306 25.73 -28.96 6.28
N LEU A 307 26.08 -27.70 6.50
CA LEU A 307 27.13 -27.02 5.73
C LEU A 307 28.48 -27.18 6.46
N PRO A 308 29.57 -27.44 5.73
CA PRO A 308 30.93 -27.47 6.30
C PRO A 308 31.25 -26.20 7.10
N ALA A 309 32.04 -26.34 8.15
CA ALA A 309 32.52 -25.18 8.90
C ALA A 309 33.35 -24.23 7.99
N PRO A 310 33.28 -22.91 8.21
CA PRO A 310 34.22 -21.98 7.59
C PRO A 310 35.64 -22.41 7.93
N ARG A 311 36.50 -22.57 6.92
CA ARG A 311 37.92 -22.85 7.09
C ARG A 311 38.72 -21.59 6.80
N LEU A 312 39.93 -21.50 7.35
CA LEU A 312 40.87 -20.43 7.02
C LEU A 312 41.08 -20.36 5.49
N PHE A 313 41.03 -19.15 4.94
CA PHE A 313 41.07 -18.89 3.50
C PHE A 313 42.29 -19.51 2.79
N SER A 314 43.45 -19.55 3.46
CA SER A 314 44.69 -20.16 2.94
C SER A 314 44.55 -21.65 2.63
N LEU A 315 43.62 -22.35 3.28
CA LEU A 315 43.39 -23.79 3.14
C LEU A 315 42.33 -24.15 2.10
N VAL A 316 41.77 -23.18 1.38
CA VAL A 316 40.76 -23.42 0.34
C VAL A 316 41.42 -23.79 -0.98
N THR A 317 41.23 -25.04 -1.39
CA THR A 317 41.63 -25.61 -2.69
C THR A 317 40.41 -25.78 -3.60
N ASP A 318 40.62 -25.99 -4.90
CA ASP A 318 39.52 -26.18 -5.87
C ASP A 318 38.64 -27.39 -5.54
N SER A 319 39.24 -28.46 -4.99
CA SER A 319 38.49 -29.63 -4.49
C SER A 319 37.54 -29.26 -3.34
N ILE A 320 37.96 -28.38 -2.43
CA ILE A 320 37.11 -27.88 -1.34
C ILE A 320 36.01 -26.96 -1.88
N ILE A 321 36.30 -26.16 -2.90
CA ILE A 321 35.32 -25.30 -3.56
C ILE A 321 34.24 -26.18 -4.20
N ALA A 322 34.61 -27.22 -4.94
CA ALA A 322 33.68 -28.16 -5.57
C ALA A 322 32.81 -28.90 -4.53
N ASP A 323 33.40 -29.42 -3.45
CA ASP A 323 32.66 -30.05 -2.34
C ASP A 323 31.65 -29.08 -1.71
N ARG A 324 32.05 -27.82 -1.49
CA ARG A 324 31.15 -26.79 -0.96
C ARG A 324 30.03 -26.45 -1.92
N VAL A 325 30.29 -26.34 -3.23
CA VAL A 325 29.23 -26.13 -4.24
C VAL A 325 28.19 -27.25 -4.16
N SER A 326 28.63 -28.51 -4.10
CA SER A 326 27.73 -29.66 -3.97
C SER A 326 26.87 -29.59 -2.72
N LYS A 327 27.47 -29.25 -1.57
CA LYS A 327 26.76 -29.15 -0.28
C LYS A 327 25.83 -27.95 -0.20
N LEU A 328 26.22 -26.82 -0.81
CA LEU A 328 25.36 -25.65 -0.93
C LEU A 328 24.14 -25.95 -1.81
N ASN A 329 24.31 -26.69 -2.90
CA ASN A 329 23.20 -27.11 -3.75
C ASN A 329 22.24 -28.05 -3.02
N ALA A 330 22.75 -29.07 -2.31
CA ALA A 330 21.93 -29.93 -1.46
C ALA A 330 21.18 -29.14 -0.38
N PHE A 331 21.83 -28.15 0.23
CA PHE A 331 21.20 -27.23 1.17
C PHE A 331 20.07 -26.42 0.51
N PHE A 332 20.31 -25.78 -0.63
CA PHE A 332 19.30 -24.97 -1.30
C PHE A 332 18.11 -25.81 -1.78
N GLU A 333 18.35 -27.01 -2.30
CA GLU A 333 17.31 -27.96 -2.70
C GLU A 333 16.43 -28.32 -1.50
N ALA A 334 17.02 -28.65 -0.36
CA ALA A 334 16.27 -28.94 0.87
C ALA A 334 15.49 -27.72 1.38
N THR A 335 16.03 -26.50 1.27
CA THR A 335 15.28 -25.30 1.67
C THR A 335 14.10 -25.00 0.75
N GLN A 336 14.18 -25.39 -0.53
CA GLN A 336 13.14 -25.17 -1.54
C GLN A 336 11.97 -26.13 -1.36
N THR A 337 12.25 -27.40 -1.06
CA THR A 337 11.23 -28.43 -0.83
C THR A 337 10.50 -28.29 0.51
N HIS A 338 11.13 -27.66 1.50
CA HIS A 338 10.53 -27.52 2.83
C HIS A 338 9.54 -26.35 2.91
N ASP A 339 8.24 -26.63 2.98
CA ASP A 339 7.17 -25.63 2.84
C ASP A 339 7.15 -24.53 3.92
N GLU A 340 7.51 -24.87 5.16
CA GLU A 340 7.51 -23.94 6.31
C GLU A 340 8.70 -22.98 6.37
N VAL A 341 9.73 -23.19 5.53
CA VAL A 341 10.96 -22.40 5.58
C VAL A 341 10.77 -21.11 4.78
N GLN A 342 10.88 -19.96 5.45
CA GLN A 342 10.90 -18.64 4.82
C GLN A 342 12.29 -18.01 4.97
N TRP A 343 12.82 -17.50 3.87
CA TRP A 343 14.08 -16.77 3.88
C TRP A 343 14.14 -15.75 2.75
N GLY A 344 15.10 -14.83 2.83
CA GLY A 344 15.42 -13.93 1.75
C GLY A 344 16.92 -13.81 1.55
N ILE A 345 17.33 -13.52 0.33
CA ILE A 345 18.72 -13.27 -0.05
C ILE A 345 18.81 -12.00 -0.87
N ARG A 346 19.77 -11.15 -0.50
CA ARG A 346 20.03 -9.89 -1.19
C ARG A 346 20.80 -10.17 -2.48
N ILE A 347 20.33 -9.64 -3.60
CA ILE A 347 21.00 -9.71 -4.91
C ILE A 347 21.87 -8.47 -5.11
N ASP A 348 21.32 -7.29 -4.82
CA ASP A 348 21.98 -6.00 -4.88
C ASP A 348 21.40 -5.06 -3.80
N ASP A 349 21.84 -3.79 -3.78
CA ASP A 349 21.39 -2.81 -2.77
C ASP A 349 19.88 -2.56 -2.77
N LYS A 350 19.20 -2.83 -3.89
CA LYS A 350 17.78 -2.53 -4.12
C LYS A 350 16.92 -3.79 -4.24
N THR A 351 17.53 -4.97 -4.41
CA THR A 351 16.81 -6.21 -4.73
C THR A 351 17.09 -7.29 -3.68
N THR A 352 16.03 -7.73 -2.98
CA THR A 352 16.06 -8.92 -2.13
C THR A 352 15.03 -9.91 -2.62
N VAL A 353 15.45 -11.15 -2.88
CA VAL A 353 14.59 -12.23 -3.34
C VAL A 353 14.14 -13.05 -2.14
N TYR A 354 12.85 -13.35 -2.04
CA TYR A 354 12.27 -14.06 -0.91
C TYR A 354 11.68 -15.41 -1.31
N LYS A 355 12.00 -16.45 -0.55
CA LYS A 355 11.20 -17.66 -0.48
C LYS A 355 10.11 -17.46 0.57
N HIS A 356 8.85 -17.50 0.18
CA HIS A 356 7.71 -17.44 1.09
C HIS A 356 7.28 -18.84 1.55
N ARG A 357 6.66 -18.93 2.74
CA ARG A 357 5.98 -20.16 3.16
C ARG A 357 4.83 -20.43 2.21
N LYS A 358 4.60 -21.69 1.84
CA LYS A 358 3.33 -22.06 1.22
C LYS A 358 2.26 -21.91 2.28
N ARG A 359 1.26 -21.04 2.05
CA ARG A 359 0.17 -20.86 3.01
C ARG A 359 -0.58 -22.17 3.16
N SER A 360 -0.56 -22.77 4.35
CA SER A 360 -1.58 -23.73 4.75
C SER A 360 -2.93 -23.01 4.78
N CYS A 361 -3.91 -23.60 4.15
CA CYS A 361 -5.28 -23.14 4.09
C CYS A 361 -5.97 -23.28 5.46
N SER A 362 -5.60 -22.49 6.46
CA SER A 362 -6.35 -22.39 7.71
C SER A 362 -6.32 -20.99 8.32
N GLY A 363 -7.39 -20.24 8.04
CA GLY A 363 -8.07 -19.35 9.00
C GLY A 363 -7.30 -18.23 9.70
N ASP A 364 -6.99 -17.14 9.00
CA ASP A 364 -6.70 -15.84 9.63
C ASP A 364 -7.57 -14.78 8.93
N ARG A 365 -8.90 -14.91 9.11
CA ARG A 365 -9.87 -13.94 8.59
C ARG A 365 -9.87 -12.72 9.51
N ILE A 366 -9.11 -11.70 9.13
CA ILE A 366 -9.27 -10.34 9.67
C ILE A 366 -10.75 -9.95 9.51
N SER A 367 -11.38 -9.45 10.55
CA SER A 367 -12.78 -9.00 10.50
C SER A 367 -12.86 -7.78 9.57
N PHE A 368 -13.53 -7.94 8.42
CA PHE A 368 -13.75 -6.86 7.46
C PHE A 368 -15.24 -6.51 7.44
N ALA A 369 -15.55 -5.22 7.48
CA ALA A 369 -16.82 -4.73 6.94
C ALA A 369 -16.65 -4.60 5.41
N SER A 370 -17.10 -5.60 4.65
CA SER A 370 -17.06 -5.58 3.18
C SER A 370 -18.05 -4.54 2.64
N THR A 371 -17.57 -3.64 1.78
CA THR A 371 -18.38 -2.67 1.03
C THR A 371 -18.70 -3.17 -0.38
N SER A 372 -19.19 -4.40 -0.50
CA SER A 372 -19.74 -4.89 -1.75
C SER A 372 -21.24 -5.10 -1.57
N ALA A 373 -21.99 -3.99 -1.59
CA ALA A 373 -23.37 -4.01 -2.00
C ALA A 373 -23.36 -3.93 -3.53
N SER A 374 -23.51 -5.10 -4.14
CA SER A 374 -23.93 -5.30 -5.52
C SER A 374 -25.17 -4.46 -5.81
N SER A 375 -25.12 -3.67 -6.87
CA SER A 375 -26.30 -3.13 -7.55
C SER A 375 -26.09 -3.29 -9.06
N ASP A 376 -25.84 -4.54 -9.47
CA ASP A 376 -26.27 -5.00 -10.79
C ASP A 376 -27.66 -5.62 -10.59
N ASP A 377 -28.69 -4.89 -10.99
CA ASP A 377 -30.01 -5.37 -11.37
C ASP A 377 -30.75 -4.20 -12.02
N GLU A 378 -30.76 -4.15 -13.35
CA GLU A 378 -31.96 -4.44 -14.16
C GLU A 378 -31.87 -3.87 -15.59
N ALA A 379 -32.20 -4.77 -16.52
CA ALA A 379 -32.87 -4.60 -17.82
C ALA A 379 -32.16 -3.87 -18.98
#